data_AF-A0A1H7FBM3-F1
#
_entry.id   AF-A0A1H7FBM3-F1
#
_cell.length_a   1.000
_cell.length_b   1.000
_cell.length_c   1.000
_cell.angle_alpha   90.00
_cell.angle_beta   90.00
_cell.angle_gamma   90.00
#
_symmetry.space_group_name_H-M   'P 1'
#
loop_
_entity.id
_entity.type
_entity.pdbx_description
1 polymer ?
#
loop_
_entity_poly.entity_id
_entity_poly.type
_entity_poly.pdbx_seq_one_letter_code
_entity_poly.pdbx_strand_id
1 'polypeptide(L)'
;MKLATAWRSRPRQGEQANGDAVLVRSEQGHTLLAVIDALGHGPVAADVADKALRGLASVPLPSSVDALVEVLHRVLKGTRGAAALVALFDGRTLRCGGVGNVDLRTVGTRVPVFPTPGILGHPCRKVHSLETLLAAHDRLVFFTDGLSSRLEAHLTQGRDPEAACALLMERYGRHTDDATVLVVDVEGE
;
A
#
# COMPACT_ATOMS: atom_id res chain seq x y z
N MET A 1 -10.67 4.60 17.07
CA MET A 1 -11.12 3.58 16.10
C MET A 1 -10.00 2.59 15.83
N LYS A 2 -10.35 1.33 15.52
CA LYS A 2 -9.40 0.28 15.11
C LYS A 2 -9.49 0.05 13.61
N LEU A 3 -8.49 -0.65 13.07
CA LEU A 3 -8.50 -1.06 11.67
C LEU A 3 -8.59 -2.58 11.59
N ALA A 4 -9.53 -3.09 10.80
CA ALA A 4 -9.52 -4.47 10.33
C ALA A 4 -8.89 -4.51 8.94
N THR A 5 -7.90 -5.38 8.75
CA THR A 5 -7.11 -5.42 7.52
C THR A 5 -7.03 -6.82 6.96
N ALA A 6 -7.15 -6.96 5.64
CA ALA A 6 -6.75 -8.16 4.92
C ALA A 6 -6.04 -7.75 3.63
N TRP A 7 -5.15 -8.59 3.13
CA TRP A 7 -4.52 -8.37 1.84
C TRP A 7 -4.39 -9.68 1.09
N ARG A 8 -4.36 -9.58 -0.24
CA ARG A 8 -4.00 -10.67 -1.13
C ARG A 8 -2.95 -10.20 -2.10
N SER A 9 -1.96 -11.05 -2.32
CA SER A 9 -0.83 -10.77 -3.19
C SER A 9 -0.47 -12.04 -3.95
N ARG A 10 -0.20 -11.92 -5.23
CA ARG A 10 0.19 -13.06 -6.08
C ARG A 10 1.30 -12.63 -7.05
N PRO A 11 2.25 -13.52 -7.35
CA PRO A 11 3.24 -13.23 -8.36
C PRO A 11 2.60 -13.22 -9.76
N ARG A 12 3.29 -12.59 -10.70
CA ARG A 12 3.05 -12.70 -12.13
C ARG A 12 2.95 -14.17 -12.53
N GLN A 13 2.04 -14.48 -13.46
CA GLN A 13 1.91 -15.84 -13.96
C GLN A 13 3.24 -16.35 -14.54
N GLY A 14 3.71 -17.48 -14.02
CA GLY A 14 4.98 -18.11 -14.41
C GLY A 14 6.16 -17.77 -13.48
N GLU A 15 6.02 -16.76 -12.62
CA GLU A 15 7.00 -16.46 -11.57
C GLU A 15 6.68 -17.21 -10.28
N GLN A 16 7.73 -17.53 -9.51
CA GLN A 16 7.59 -18.13 -8.18
C GLN A 16 7.76 -17.11 -7.05
N ALA A 17 8.33 -15.94 -7.37
CA ALA A 17 8.61 -14.88 -6.43
C ALA A 17 7.86 -13.61 -6.84
N ASN A 18 7.35 -12.90 -5.84
CA ASN A 18 6.47 -11.75 -6.02
C ASN A 18 7.23 -10.46 -5.68
N GLY A 19 7.24 -9.51 -6.62
CA GLY A 19 7.83 -8.17 -6.47
C GLY A 19 6.97 -7.18 -5.69
N ASP A 20 5.72 -7.51 -5.40
CA ASP A 20 4.87 -6.69 -4.55
C ASP A 20 4.99 -7.08 -3.07
N ALA A 21 4.73 -6.11 -2.18
CA ALA A 21 4.68 -6.34 -0.75
C ALA A 21 3.65 -5.48 -0.02
N VAL A 22 3.18 -6.00 1.12
CA VAL A 22 2.28 -5.30 2.05
C VAL A 22 2.88 -5.30 3.45
N LEU A 23 2.83 -4.16 4.13
CA LEU A 23 3.12 -4.05 5.56
C LEU A 23 1.93 -3.45 6.29
N VAL A 24 1.42 -4.17 7.28
CA VAL A 24 0.48 -3.65 8.29
C VAL A 24 1.15 -3.81 9.64
N ARG A 25 1.39 -2.70 10.35
CA ARG A 25 2.07 -2.73 11.64
C ARG A 25 1.47 -1.69 12.58
N SER A 26 1.04 -2.14 13.76
CA SER A 26 0.49 -1.26 14.81
C SER A 26 1.46 -1.15 15.98
N GLU A 27 1.75 0.07 16.41
CA GLU A 27 2.63 0.37 17.55
C GLU A 27 2.21 1.71 18.17
N GLN A 28 2.17 1.79 19.51
CA GLN A 28 1.84 3.01 20.26
C GLN A 28 0.57 3.74 19.77
N GLY A 29 -0.49 2.99 19.48
CA GLY A 29 -1.78 3.54 19.00
C GLY A 29 -1.77 4.02 17.54
N HIS A 30 -0.67 3.86 16.82
CA HIS A 30 -0.56 4.18 15.40
C HIS A 30 -0.55 2.90 14.57
N THR A 31 -1.14 2.93 13.38
CA THR A 31 -1.08 1.82 12.42
C THR A 31 -0.45 2.30 11.11
N LEU A 32 0.69 1.72 10.79
CA LEU A 32 1.38 1.86 9.50
C LEU A 32 0.79 0.87 8.50
N LEU A 33 0.38 1.39 7.36
CA LEU A 33 -0.04 0.66 6.18
C LEU A 33 0.94 1.00 5.06
N ALA A 34 1.46 0.00 4.36
CA ALA A 34 2.26 0.23 3.16
C ALA A 34 1.96 -0.84 2.12
N VAL A 35 1.87 -0.41 0.85
CA VAL A 35 1.87 -1.28 -0.33
C VAL A 35 3.02 -0.85 -1.22
N ILE A 36 3.82 -1.81 -1.64
CA ILE A 36 5.06 -1.64 -2.40
C ILE A 36 4.95 -2.49 -3.67
N ASP A 37 5.39 -1.92 -4.78
CA ASP A 37 5.48 -2.52 -6.11
C ASP A 37 6.92 -2.34 -6.60
N ALA A 38 7.72 -3.40 -6.50
CA ALA A 38 9.12 -3.36 -6.91
C ALA A 38 9.26 -3.52 -8.42
N LEU A 39 10.17 -2.76 -9.03
CA LEU A 39 10.30 -2.72 -10.49
C LEU A 39 10.67 -4.10 -11.09
N GLY A 40 9.84 -4.54 -12.01
CA GLY A 40 9.96 -5.82 -12.71
C GLY A 40 9.22 -6.93 -11.95
N HIS A 41 9.63 -8.17 -12.16
CA HIS A 41 9.01 -9.33 -11.51
C HIS A 41 10.08 -10.37 -11.15
N GLY A 42 9.65 -11.41 -10.43
CA GLY A 42 10.48 -12.54 -10.06
C GLY A 42 11.47 -12.22 -8.92
N PRO A 43 12.50 -13.06 -8.72
CA PRO A 43 13.32 -13.03 -7.51
C PRO A 43 14.00 -11.68 -7.22
N VAL A 44 14.46 -10.99 -8.26
CA VAL A 44 15.12 -9.69 -8.10
C VAL A 44 14.16 -8.61 -7.62
N ALA A 45 12.90 -8.62 -8.08
CA ALA A 45 11.88 -7.69 -7.59
C ALA A 45 11.47 -8.05 -6.16
N ALA A 46 11.34 -9.35 -5.85
CA ALA A 46 11.05 -9.82 -4.51
C ALA A 46 12.12 -9.40 -3.48
N ASP A 47 13.40 -9.47 -3.85
CA ASP A 47 14.50 -9.00 -2.98
C ASP A 47 14.40 -7.49 -2.69
N VAL A 48 13.96 -6.70 -3.67
CA VAL A 48 13.72 -5.26 -3.50
C VAL A 48 12.54 -5.00 -2.57
N ALA A 49 11.45 -5.73 -2.75
CA ALA A 49 10.27 -5.66 -1.89
C ALA A 49 10.60 -6.04 -0.44
N ASP A 50 11.35 -7.11 -0.22
CA ASP A 50 11.80 -7.53 1.11
C ASP A 50 12.72 -6.48 1.77
N LYS A 51 13.64 -5.89 1.00
CA LYS A 51 14.48 -4.79 1.50
C LYS A 51 13.66 -3.58 1.94
N ALA A 52 12.62 -3.22 1.19
CA ALA A 52 11.69 -2.16 1.56
C ALA A 52 10.91 -2.50 2.85
N LEU A 53 10.39 -3.71 2.96
CA LEU A 53 9.69 -4.19 4.16
C LEU A 53 10.58 -4.11 5.40
N ARG A 54 11.82 -4.61 5.32
CA ARG A 54 12.79 -4.54 6.44
C ARG A 54 13.11 -3.09 6.82
N GLY A 55 13.25 -2.22 5.82
CA GLY A 55 13.44 -0.79 6.02
C GLY A 55 12.32 -0.19 6.87
N LEU A 56 11.06 -0.37 6.45
CA LEU A 56 9.90 0.14 7.18
C LEU A 56 9.74 -0.50 8.56
N ALA A 57 9.96 -1.82 8.68
CA ALA A 57 9.83 -2.55 9.94
C ALA A 57 10.83 -2.07 11.01
N SER A 58 11.93 -1.43 10.62
CA SER A 58 12.95 -0.90 11.53
C SER A 58 12.62 0.50 12.09
N VAL A 59 11.63 1.19 11.53
CA VAL A 59 11.26 2.56 11.95
C VAL A 59 10.32 2.50 13.15
N PRO A 60 10.60 3.17 14.27
CA PRO A 60 9.64 3.26 15.38
C PRO A 60 8.44 4.15 15.03
N LEU A 61 7.26 3.82 15.57
CA LEU A 61 6.06 4.68 15.48
C LEU A 61 5.81 5.43 16.81
N PRO A 62 5.28 6.68 16.78
CA PRO A 62 4.88 7.42 15.58
C PRO A 62 6.07 7.97 14.77
N SER A 63 5.87 8.07 13.47
CA SER A 63 6.78 8.74 12.52
C SER A 63 5.97 9.67 11.62
N SER A 64 6.62 10.37 10.68
CA SER A 64 5.91 11.06 9.59
C SER A 64 5.90 10.20 8.33
N VAL A 65 4.89 10.38 7.49
CA VAL A 65 4.80 9.72 6.18
C VAL A 65 6.04 10.07 5.33
N ASP A 66 6.47 11.34 5.33
CA ASP A 66 7.67 11.78 4.62
C ASP A 66 8.92 11.03 5.10
N ALA A 67 9.07 10.82 6.41
CA ALA A 67 10.21 10.09 6.96
C ALA A 67 10.17 8.60 6.58
N LEU A 68 8.99 7.98 6.57
CA LEU A 68 8.82 6.58 6.15
C LEU A 68 9.16 6.41 4.66
N VAL A 69 8.73 7.32 3.81
CA VAL A 69 9.05 7.29 2.37
C VAL A 69 10.54 7.59 2.13
N GLU A 70 11.14 8.49 2.90
CA GLU A 70 12.58 8.75 2.86
C GLU A 70 13.41 7.51 3.28
N VAL A 71 12.93 6.74 4.27
CA VAL A 71 13.55 5.46 4.62
C VAL A 71 13.49 4.49 3.44
N LEU A 72 12.32 4.34 2.79
CA LEU A 72 12.19 3.52 1.59
C LEU A 72 13.16 3.97 0.48
N HIS A 73 13.18 5.26 0.18
CA HIS A 73 14.07 5.82 -0.84
C HIS A 73 15.55 5.48 -0.55
N ARG A 74 15.98 5.64 0.70
CA ARG A 74 17.36 5.35 1.11
C ARG A 74 17.70 3.87 1.03
N VAL A 75 16.86 2.98 1.57
CA VAL A 75 17.17 1.54 1.57
C VAL A 75 17.13 0.97 0.16
N LEU A 76 16.31 1.53 -0.73
CA LEU A 76 16.21 1.08 -2.12
C LEU A 76 17.27 1.68 -3.05
N LYS A 77 18.13 2.58 -2.57
CA LYS A 77 19.22 3.14 -3.39
C LYS A 77 20.14 2.03 -3.92
N GLY A 78 20.45 2.09 -5.21
CA GLY A 78 21.29 1.09 -5.90
C GLY A 78 20.58 -0.24 -6.20
N THR A 79 19.26 -0.32 -6.00
CA THR A 79 18.43 -1.45 -6.42
C THR A 79 17.67 -1.12 -7.69
N ARG A 80 16.76 -2.01 -8.14
CA ARG A 80 15.80 -1.66 -9.21
C ARG A 80 14.86 -0.53 -8.79
N GLY A 81 14.64 -0.36 -7.49
CA GLY A 81 13.69 0.60 -6.94
C GLY A 81 12.27 0.08 -6.93
N ALA A 82 11.37 0.88 -6.36
CA ALA A 82 9.96 0.52 -6.23
C ALA A 82 9.05 1.74 -6.29
N ALA A 83 7.81 1.53 -6.69
CA ALA A 83 6.71 2.39 -6.30
C ALA A 83 6.19 1.96 -4.92
N ALA A 84 5.67 2.91 -4.15
CA ALA A 84 5.04 2.59 -2.87
C ALA A 84 4.05 3.68 -2.46
N LEU A 85 3.00 3.25 -1.77
CA LEU A 85 2.10 4.13 -1.04
C LEU A 85 2.11 3.77 0.45
N VAL A 86 2.34 4.76 1.30
CA VAL A 86 2.41 4.61 2.75
C VAL A 86 1.29 5.43 3.39
N ALA A 87 0.65 4.88 4.40
CA ALA A 87 -0.31 5.57 5.24
C ALA A 87 -0.09 5.29 6.73
N LEU A 88 -0.28 6.31 7.57
CA LEU A 88 -0.19 6.23 9.01
C LEU A 88 -1.52 6.70 9.62
N PHE A 89 -2.15 5.82 10.38
CA PHE A 89 -3.42 6.08 11.05
C PHE A 89 -3.21 6.21 12.56
N ASP A 90 -3.72 7.27 13.18
CA ASP A 90 -3.59 7.54 14.63
C ASP A 90 -4.85 7.22 15.44
N GLY A 91 -5.76 6.42 14.87
CA GLY A 91 -7.05 6.10 15.48
C GLY A 91 -8.18 7.04 15.06
N ARG A 92 -7.87 8.14 14.37
CA ARG A 92 -8.85 9.07 13.78
C ARG A 92 -8.40 9.68 12.45
N THR A 93 -7.15 10.07 12.35
CA THR A 93 -6.57 10.76 11.19
C THR A 93 -5.71 9.78 10.41
N LEU A 94 -5.95 9.70 9.11
CA LEU A 94 -5.06 9.03 8.16
C LEU A 94 -4.16 10.07 7.51
N ARG A 95 -2.86 9.85 7.58
CA ARG A 95 -1.86 10.59 6.80
C ARG A 95 -1.31 9.66 5.73
N CYS A 96 -1.34 10.04 4.46
CA CYS A 96 -0.87 9.17 3.37
C CYS A 96 -0.04 9.92 2.34
N GLY A 97 0.90 9.20 1.71
CA GLY A 97 1.82 9.74 0.72
C GLY A 97 2.71 8.64 0.16
N GLY A 98 3.21 8.85 -1.06
CA GLY A 98 3.91 7.80 -1.78
C GLY A 98 4.54 8.28 -3.07
N VAL A 99 5.19 7.36 -3.77
CA VAL A 99 5.86 7.56 -5.05
C VAL A 99 5.42 6.48 -6.03
N GLY A 100 5.17 6.86 -7.28
CA GLY A 100 4.86 5.93 -8.36
C GLY A 100 3.36 5.69 -8.59
N ASN A 101 2.98 4.44 -8.80
CA ASN A 101 1.71 3.98 -9.39
C ASN A 101 0.84 3.16 -8.42
N VAL A 102 1.21 3.03 -7.13
CA VAL A 102 0.36 2.37 -6.13
C VAL A 102 -0.83 3.27 -5.82
N ASP A 103 -2.03 2.72 -6.03
CA ASP A 103 -3.29 3.46 -6.02
C ASP A 103 -4.06 3.24 -4.70
N LEU A 104 -4.90 4.22 -4.35
CA LEU A 104 -5.87 4.12 -3.24
C LEU A 104 -7.26 4.49 -3.75
N ARG A 105 -8.24 3.66 -3.40
CA ARG A 105 -9.67 3.94 -3.59
C ARG A 105 -10.38 3.83 -2.24
N THR A 106 -11.43 4.60 -2.05
CA THR A 106 -12.16 4.63 -0.79
C THR A 106 -13.67 4.44 -0.99
N VAL A 107 -14.32 3.90 0.04
CA VAL A 107 -15.77 3.88 0.19
C VAL A 107 -16.10 4.59 1.49
N GLY A 108 -16.99 5.57 1.45
CA GLY A 108 -17.22 6.50 2.57
C GLY A 108 -16.41 7.78 2.39
N THR A 109 -15.56 8.12 3.37
CA THR A 109 -14.72 9.32 3.31
C THR A 109 -13.76 9.26 2.12
N ARG A 110 -13.71 10.34 1.35
CA ARG A 110 -12.74 10.49 0.26
C ARG A 110 -11.38 10.89 0.83
N VAL A 111 -10.39 10.02 0.64
CA VAL A 111 -8.99 10.33 0.94
C VAL A 111 -8.31 10.86 -0.33
N PRO A 112 -7.87 12.12 -0.37
CA PRO A 112 -7.10 12.63 -1.48
C PRO A 112 -5.68 12.05 -1.38
N VAL A 113 -5.25 11.31 -2.40
CA VAL A 113 -3.86 10.88 -2.54
C VAL A 113 -3.39 11.13 -3.95
N PHE A 114 -2.18 11.66 -4.07
CA PHE A 114 -1.52 11.91 -5.34
C PHE A 114 -0.07 11.45 -5.18
N PRO A 115 0.22 10.17 -5.48
CA PRO A 115 1.59 9.68 -5.45
C PRO A 115 2.50 10.58 -6.31
N THR A 116 3.67 10.89 -5.77
CA THR A 116 4.65 11.70 -6.49
C THR A 116 5.22 10.88 -7.65
N PRO A 117 5.24 11.40 -8.89
CA PRO A 117 5.86 10.67 -10.00
C PRO A 117 7.33 10.38 -9.73
N GLY A 118 7.74 9.13 -9.89
CA GLY A 118 9.13 8.71 -9.68
C GLY A 118 9.24 7.24 -9.26
N ILE A 119 10.45 6.86 -8.87
CA ILE A 119 10.79 5.52 -8.38
C ILE A 119 11.66 5.70 -7.13
N LEU A 120 11.32 5.03 -6.03
CA LEU A 120 12.12 5.04 -4.80
C LEU A 120 13.46 4.34 -5.03
N GLY A 121 14.55 4.91 -4.51
CA GLY A 121 15.91 4.45 -4.78
C GLY A 121 16.58 5.13 -6.00
N HIS A 122 15.81 5.90 -6.78
CA HIS A 122 16.28 6.75 -7.88
C HIS A 122 15.96 8.22 -7.60
N PRO A 123 16.63 9.20 -8.24
CA PRO A 123 16.32 10.61 -8.03
C PRO A 123 14.82 10.91 -8.20
N CYS A 124 14.16 11.33 -7.11
CA CYS A 124 12.75 11.66 -7.09
C CYS A 124 12.52 12.99 -6.39
N ARG A 125 11.36 13.61 -6.65
CA ARG A 125 10.97 14.83 -5.94
C ARG A 125 10.63 14.50 -4.48
N LYS A 126 10.61 15.54 -3.65
CA LYS A 126 10.12 15.43 -2.28
C LYS A 126 8.65 15.00 -2.31
N VAL A 127 8.32 14.00 -1.49
CA VAL A 127 6.95 13.52 -1.33
C VAL A 127 6.18 14.51 -0.47
N HIS A 128 4.88 14.61 -0.75
CA HIS A 128 3.95 15.37 0.07
C HIS A 128 2.95 14.40 0.69
N SER A 129 2.78 14.47 2.01
CA SER A 129 1.71 13.76 2.70
C SER A 129 0.43 14.60 2.72
N LEU A 130 -0.71 13.95 2.55
CA LEU A 130 -2.03 14.54 2.79
C LEU A 130 -2.66 13.88 4.01
N GLU A 131 -3.51 14.62 4.71
CA GLU A 131 -4.22 14.14 5.89
C GLU A 131 -5.73 14.18 5.71
N THR A 132 -6.43 13.22 6.32
CA THR A 132 -7.89 13.11 6.24
C THR A 132 -8.42 12.45 7.51
N LEU A 133 -9.52 13.00 8.05
CA LEU A 133 -10.25 12.40 9.16
C LEU A 133 -11.12 11.27 8.63
N LEU A 134 -10.88 10.04 9.09
CA LEU A 134 -11.73 8.91 8.74
C LEU A 134 -12.93 8.81 9.70
N ALA A 135 -14.00 8.21 9.21
CA ALA A 135 -15.19 7.86 9.95
C ALA A 135 -15.29 6.34 10.12
N ALA A 136 -16.06 5.91 11.12
CA ALA A 136 -16.41 4.50 11.27
C ALA A 136 -17.10 3.98 10.00
N HIS A 137 -16.80 2.73 9.64
CA HIS A 137 -17.27 2.05 8.43
C HIS A 137 -16.70 2.58 7.11
N ASP A 138 -15.74 3.49 7.15
CA ASP A 138 -14.94 3.80 5.96
C ASP A 138 -14.11 2.58 5.55
N ARG A 139 -13.95 2.41 4.24
CA ARG A 139 -13.05 1.41 3.65
C ARG A 139 -12.02 2.06 2.77
N LEU A 140 -10.78 1.62 2.93
CA LEU A 140 -9.63 1.95 2.09
C LEU A 140 -9.22 0.71 1.30
N VAL A 141 -8.94 0.87 0.02
CA VAL A 141 -8.47 -0.19 -0.87
C VAL A 141 -7.20 0.28 -1.56
N PHE A 142 -6.06 -0.24 -1.13
CA PHE A 142 -4.76 -0.01 -1.75
C PHE A 142 -4.50 -1.11 -2.77
N PHE A 143 -3.94 -0.78 -3.93
CA PHE A 143 -3.57 -1.80 -4.91
C PHE A 143 -2.42 -1.36 -5.82
N THR A 144 -1.67 -2.34 -6.30
CA THR A 144 -0.60 -2.18 -7.31
C THR A 144 -1.20 -2.18 -8.72
N ASP A 145 -0.44 -1.77 -9.73
CA ASP A 145 -0.94 -1.73 -11.12
C ASP A 145 -1.11 -3.11 -11.76
N GLY A 146 -0.71 -4.16 -11.06
CA GLY A 146 -1.18 -5.53 -11.25
C GLY A 146 -2.69 -5.68 -11.16
N LEU A 147 -3.41 -4.74 -10.54
CA LEU A 147 -4.87 -4.63 -10.65
C LEU A 147 -5.24 -3.51 -11.62
N SER A 148 -6.31 -3.75 -12.39
CA SER A 148 -6.86 -2.76 -13.32
C SER A 148 -7.25 -1.47 -12.59
N SER A 149 -6.82 -0.31 -13.11
CA SER A 149 -7.21 1.01 -12.58
C SER A 149 -8.72 1.32 -12.66
N ARG A 150 -9.47 0.49 -13.41
CA ARG A 150 -10.94 0.47 -13.42
C ARG A 150 -11.56 -0.20 -12.19
N LEU A 151 -10.77 -0.53 -11.17
CA LEU A 151 -11.22 -1.13 -9.93
C LEU A 151 -12.30 -0.27 -9.26
N GLU A 152 -13.41 -0.91 -8.93
CA GLU A 152 -14.57 -0.28 -8.29
C GLU A 152 -14.70 -0.74 -6.83
N ALA A 153 -14.20 0.07 -5.90
CA ALA A 153 -14.17 -0.30 -4.48
C ALA A 153 -15.57 -0.54 -3.87
N HIS A 154 -16.61 0.12 -4.38
CA HIS A 154 -17.98 0.00 -3.90
C HIS A 154 -18.57 -1.41 -4.04
N LEU A 155 -18.05 -2.23 -4.98
CA LEU A 155 -18.47 -3.62 -5.16
C LEU A 155 -18.15 -4.51 -3.96
N THR A 156 -17.28 -4.04 -3.06
CA THR A 156 -16.88 -4.76 -1.87
C THR A 156 -17.77 -4.47 -0.65
N GLN A 157 -18.71 -3.53 -0.75
CA GLN A 157 -19.61 -3.17 0.36
C GLN A 157 -20.36 -4.40 0.90
N GLY A 158 -20.44 -4.50 2.23
CA GLY A 158 -21.09 -5.62 2.92
C GLY A 158 -20.27 -6.91 2.98
N ARG A 159 -19.04 -6.92 2.43
CA ARG A 159 -18.10 -8.04 2.56
C ARG A 159 -17.06 -7.72 3.62
N ASP A 160 -16.60 -8.72 4.36
CA ASP A 160 -15.40 -8.57 5.19
C ASP A 160 -14.14 -8.30 4.31
N PRO A 161 -13.03 -7.80 4.90
CA PRO A 161 -11.82 -7.49 4.16
C PRO A 161 -11.25 -8.65 3.34
N GLU A 162 -11.34 -9.89 3.83
CA GLU A 162 -10.78 -11.07 3.16
C GLU A 162 -11.57 -11.42 1.88
N ALA A 163 -12.89 -11.46 2.00
CA ALA A 163 -13.80 -11.67 0.88
C ALA A 163 -13.74 -10.52 -0.13
N ALA A 164 -13.52 -9.28 0.34
CA ALA A 164 -13.29 -8.13 -0.51
C ALA A 164 -11.99 -8.28 -1.31
N CYS A 165 -10.88 -8.66 -0.68
CA CYS A 165 -9.62 -8.93 -1.36
C CYS A 165 -9.77 -10.02 -2.43
N ALA A 166 -10.44 -11.13 -2.10
CA ALA A 166 -10.67 -12.23 -3.03
C ALA A 166 -11.44 -11.76 -4.27
N LEU A 167 -12.55 -11.04 -4.08
CA LEU A 167 -13.36 -10.50 -5.16
C LEU A 167 -12.57 -9.55 -6.06
N LEU A 168 -11.80 -8.62 -5.46
CA LEU A 168 -11.03 -7.64 -6.23
C LEU A 168 -9.91 -8.29 -7.03
N MET A 169 -9.23 -9.27 -6.43
CA MET A 169 -8.15 -10.02 -7.07
C MET A 169 -8.65 -10.88 -8.24
N GLU A 170 -9.83 -11.48 -8.09
CA GLU A 170 -10.48 -12.25 -9.15
C GLU A 170 -10.94 -11.36 -10.31
N ARG A 171 -11.59 -10.24 -10.01
CA ARG A 171 -12.24 -9.40 -11.02
C ARG A 171 -11.28 -8.44 -11.74
N TYR A 172 -10.25 -7.95 -11.05
CA TYR A 172 -9.39 -6.88 -11.55
C TYR A 172 -7.91 -7.24 -11.65
N GLY A 173 -7.48 -8.34 -11.04
CA GLY A 173 -6.09 -8.77 -11.08
C GLY A 173 -5.67 -9.23 -12.46
N ARG A 174 -4.53 -8.73 -12.94
CA ARG A 174 -3.88 -9.14 -14.19
C ARG A 174 -3.04 -10.39 -13.95
N HIS A 175 -2.79 -11.14 -15.03
CA HIS A 175 -1.87 -12.29 -15.01
C HIS A 175 -0.46 -11.93 -15.50
N THR A 176 -0.34 -10.78 -16.16
CA THR A 176 0.89 -10.30 -16.78
C THR A 176 1.83 -9.60 -15.81
N ASP A 177 1.42 -9.45 -14.55
CA ASP A 177 2.16 -8.72 -13.54
C ASP A 177 1.95 -9.30 -12.14
N ASP A 178 2.83 -8.93 -11.23
CA ASP A 178 2.61 -9.10 -9.79
C ASP A 178 1.37 -8.28 -9.40
N ALA A 179 0.49 -8.86 -8.57
CA ALA A 179 -0.80 -8.23 -8.27
C ALA A 179 -1.10 -8.28 -6.78
N THR A 180 -1.33 -7.11 -6.19
CA THR A 180 -1.53 -6.96 -4.75
C THR A 180 -2.65 -5.98 -4.42
N VAL A 181 -3.50 -6.39 -3.47
CA VAL A 181 -4.56 -5.57 -2.91
C VAL A 181 -4.54 -5.66 -1.39
N LEU A 182 -4.66 -4.53 -0.72
CA LEU A 182 -4.87 -4.41 0.72
C LEU A 182 -6.21 -3.69 0.95
N VAL A 183 -7.12 -4.35 1.68
CA VAL A 183 -8.39 -3.79 2.12
C VAL A 183 -8.30 -3.48 3.61
N VAL A 184 -8.71 -2.27 3.97
CA VAL A 184 -8.70 -1.77 5.35
C VAL A 184 -10.07 -1.19 5.68
N ASP A 185 -10.69 -1.73 6.72
CA ASP A 185 -11.94 -1.22 7.29
C ASP A 185 -11.65 -0.43 8.55
N VAL A 186 -12.26 0.75 8.65
CA VAL A 186 -12.26 1.54 9.87
C VAL A 186 -13.40 1.05 10.75
N GLU A 187 -13.04 0.35 11.82
CA GLU A 187 -14.01 -0.14 12.78
C GLU A 187 -14.45 0.97 13.74
N GLY A 188 -15.74 0.99 14.07
CA GLY A 188 -16.27 1.81 15.15
C GLY A 188 -15.67 1.43 16.51
N GLU A 189 -15.95 2.25 17.53
CA GLU A 189 -15.68 1.87 18.92
C GLU A 189 -16.59 0.75 19.41
#